data_AF-A0A819D4A0-F1
#
_entry.id   AF-A0A819D4A0-F1
#
_cell.length_a   1.000
_cell.length_b   1.000
_cell.length_c   1.000
_cell.angle_alpha   90.00
_cell.angle_beta   90.00
_cell.angle_gamma   90.00
#
_symmetry.space_group_name_H-M   'P 1'
#
loop_
_entity.id
_entity.type
_entity.pdbx_description
1 polymer ?
#
loop_
_entity_poly.entity_id
_entity_poly.type
_entity_poly.pdbx_seq_one_letter_code
_entity_poly.pdbx_strand_id
1 'polypeptide(L)'
;MAHIWIVVLYVISYSLAQQCDQSLDVGRFDCYPEKNASEAKCLARKCCWRAPVESLNLPKMPGDVNVPYCYYPKDFSNYAIKTSEPTAFGQRIIIVKTQATYMPNEILSLTVDLIFETTQRIRIRIYDPTNKRYEVPIPVPTVETKANVTDYIVSLNQSPFAIIIIRKSTGTIL
;
A
#
# COMPACT_ATOMS: atom_id res chain seq x y z
N MET A 1 47.80 -7.93 42.05
CA MET A 1 46.94 -8.82 41.25
C MET A 1 45.78 -7.98 40.73
N ALA A 2 45.78 -7.62 39.44
CA ALA A 2 44.73 -6.82 38.81
C ALA A 2 43.83 -7.75 37.99
N HIS A 3 42.55 -7.83 38.34
CA HIS A 3 41.57 -8.63 37.62
C HIS A 3 40.98 -7.79 36.47
N ILE A 4 41.27 -8.23 35.25
CA ILE A 4 40.68 -7.69 34.02
C ILE A 4 39.31 -8.35 33.84
N TRP A 5 38.26 -7.54 33.82
CA TRP A 5 36.90 -8.00 33.53
C TRP A 5 36.63 -7.82 32.03
N ILE A 6 36.52 -8.93 31.31
CA ILE A 6 36.13 -8.95 29.90
C ILE A 6 34.60 -8.81 29.84
N VAL A 7 34.14 -7.66 29.36
CA VAL A 7 32.72 -7.44 29.05
C VAL A 7 32.43 -8.02 27.67
N VAL A 8 31.75 -9.17 27.64
CA VAL A 8 31.27 -9.78 26.39
C VAL A 8 29.95 -9.12 26.00
N LEU A 9 29.98 -8.24 25.00
CA LEU A 9 28.78 -7.66 24.39
C LEU A 9 28.14 -8.69 23.46
N TYR A 10 27.03 -9.30 23.92
CA TYR A 10 26.17 -10.12 23.07
C TYR A 10 25.45 -9.21 22.06
N VAL A 11 25.86 -9.28 20.80
CA VAL A 11 25.10 -8.67 19.70
C VAL A 11 23.92 -9.58 19.41
N ILE A 12 22.76 -9.27 20.00
CA ILE A 12 21.49 -9.93 19.66
C ILE A 12 21.13 -9.49 18.24
N SER A 13 21.39 -10.35 17.27
CA SER A 13 20.89 -10.17 15.91
C SER A 13 19.41 -10.52 15.90
N TYR A 14 18.56 -9.50 15.99
CA TYR A 14 17.13 -9.68 15.72
C TYR A 14 16.97 -9.90 14.21
N SER A 15 16.88 -11.15 13.77
CA SER A 15 16.28 -11.45 12.48
C SER A 15 14.82 -11.03 12.56
N LEU A 16 14.41 -9.97 11.84
CA LEU A 16 12.99 -9.74 11.59
C LEU A 16 12.48 -10.94 10.80
N ALA A 17 11.87 -11.91 11.49
CA ALA A 17 11.13 -12.96 10.83
C ALA A 17 9.95 -12.30 10.11
N GLN A 18 9.98 -12.32 8.77
CA GLN A 18 8.91 -11.82 7.92
C GLN A 18 7.55 -12.37 8.42
N GLN A 19 6.55 -11.52 8.65
CA GLN A 19 5.27 -11.98 9.20
C GLN A 19 4.41 -12.67 8.13
N CYS A 20 4.76 -13.93 7.84
CA CYS A 20 4.16 -14.75 6.78
C CYS A 20 2.99 -15.61 7.23
N ASP A 21 2.76 -15.71 8.54
CA ASP A 21 2.01 -16.82 9.14
C ASP A 21 0.50 -16.56 9.31
N GLN A 22 -0.03 -15.46 8.75
CA GLN A 22 -1.33 -14.91 9.16
C GLN A 22 -2.22 -14.39 8.01
N SER A 23 -1.90 -14.68 6.74
CA SER A 23 -2.82 -14.40 5.62
C SER A 23 -3.61 -15.67 5.26
N LEU A 24 -4.95 -15.56 5.33
CA LEU A 24 -5.82 -16.47 4.61
C LEU A 24 -5.47 -16.38 3.13
N ASP A 25 -5.55 -17.50 2.41
CA ASP A 25 -5.16 -17.56 1.01
C ASP A 25 -5.92 -16.54 0.13
N VAL A 26 -7.19 -16.28 0.46
CA VAL A 26 -8.05 -15.30 -0.23
C VAL A 26 -7.54 -13.85 -0.09
N GLY A 27 -6.80 -13.54 0.98
CA GLY A 27 -6.27 -12.19 1.23
C GLY A 27 -4.86 -11.96 0.71
N ARG A 28 -4.31 -12.91 -0.07
CA ARG A 28 -2.93 -12.80 -0.58
C ARG A 28 -2.88 -11.92 -1.81
N PHE A 29 -1.98 -10.95 -1.78
CA PHE A 29 -1.59 -10.16 -2.94
C PHE A 29 -0.25 -10.65 -3.49
N ASP A 30 -0.19 -10.84 -4.80
CA ASP A 30 1.00 -11.36 -5.49
C ASP A 30 2.19 -10.40 -5.40
N CYS A 31 3.31 -10.88 -4.83
CA CYS A 31 4.57 -10.14 -4.73
C CYS A 31 5.56 -10.48 -5.87
N TYR A 32 5.23 -11.45 -6.72
CA TYR A 32 6.00 -11.79 -7.92
C TYR A 32 5.08 -11.92 -9.15
N PRO A 33 4.51 -10.80 -9.63
CA PRO A 33 3.59 -10.82 -10.77
C PRO A 33 4.29 -11.10 -12.12
N GLU A 34 5.62 -11.05 -12.18
CA GLU A 34 6.37 -11.40 -13.37
C GLU A 34 6.45 -12.93 -13.56
N LYS A 35 6.88 -13.37 -14.74
CA LYS A 35 7.04 -14.81 -15.02
C LYS A 35 8.18 -15.43 -14.21
N ASN A 36 8.08 -16.72 -13.94
CA ASN A 36 9.13 -17.55 -13.32
C ASN A 36 9.44 -17.18 -11.86
N ALA A 37 8.39 -17.01 -11.06
CA ALA A 37 8.50 -16.94 -9.60
C ALA A 37 9.16 -18.21 -9.04
N SER A 38 10.06 -18.04 -8.07
CA SER A 38 10.63 -19.13 -7.29
C SER A 38 10.75 -18.69 -5.84
N GLU A 39 10.85 -19.64 -4.92
CA GLU A 39 11.03 -19.36 -3.49
C GLU A 39 12.20 -18.41 -3.25
N ALA A 40 13.38 -18.73 -3.79
CA ALA A 40 14.57 -17.89 -3.64
C ALA A 40 14.36 -16.45 -4.13
N LYS A 41 13.71 -16.26 -5.29
CA LYS A 41 13.40 -14.93 -5.82
C LYS A 41 12.35 -14.19 -4.98
N CYS A 42 11.38 -14.91 -4.44
CA CYS A 42 10.36 -14.35 -3.57
C CYS A 42 10.96 -13.85 -2.25
N LEU A 43 11.75 -14.69 -1.59
CA LEU A 43 12.43 -14.34 -0.34
C LEU A 43 13.44 -13.20 -0.54
N ALA A 44 14.11 -13.14 -1.70
CA ALA A 44 14.98 -12.02 -2.05
C ALA A 44 14.24 -10.66 -2.14
N ARG A 45 12.92 -10.69 -2.42
CA ARG A 45 12.04 -9.50 -2.37
C ARG A 45 11.51 -9.19 -0.98
N LYS A 46 11.93 -9.95 0.05
CA LYS A 46 11.37 -9.89 1.42
C LYS A 46 9.87 -10.17 1.42
N CYS A 47 9.47 -11.16 0.63
CA CYS A 47 8.09 -11.64 0.56
C CYS A 47 7.96 -13.04 1.11
N CYS A 48 6.72 -13.51 1.24
CA CYS A 48 6.40 -14.80 1.79
C CYS A 48 6.21 -15.84 0.69
N TRP A 49 6.77 -17.03 0.89
CA TRP A 49 6.57 -18.17 0.00
C TRP A 49 5.83 -19.30 0.72
N ARG A 50 4.61 -19.60 0.30
CA ARG A 50 3.85 -20.76 0.80
C ARG A 50 2.82 -21.21 -0.23
N ALA A 51 2.76 -22.52 -0.47
CA ALA A 51 1.71 -23.11 -1.31
C ALA A 51 0.30 -22.72 -0.80
N PRO A 52 -0.65 -22.40 -1.68
CA PRO A 52 -2.05 -22.28 -1.30
C PRO A 52 -2.53 -23.55 -0.60
N VAL A 53 -3.33 -23.41 0.44
CA VAL A 53 -4.01 -24.54 1.07
C VAL A 53 -5.13 -24.97 0.12
N GLU A 54 -5.06 -26.22 -0.37
CA GLU A 54 -6.06 -26.81 -1.26
C GLU A 54 -7.48 -26.86 -0.65
N SER A 55 -7.61 -26.67 0.66
CA SER A 55 -8.82 -26.92 1.44
C SER A 55 -9.98 -25.95 1.22
N LEU A 56 -9.78 -24.83 0.51
CA LEU A 56 -10.87 -23.86 0.38
C LEU A 56 -11.92 -24.24 -0.67
N ASN A 57 -11.70 -25.26 -1.53
CA ASN A 57 -12.66 -25.70 -2.56
C ASN A 57 -13.39 -24.51 -3.23
N LEU A 58 -12.66 -23.41 -3.46
CA LEU A 58 -13.28 -22.19 -3.92
C LEU A 58 -13.72 -22.39 -5.37
N PRO A 59 -14.94 -21.98 -5.74
CA PRO A 59 -15.36 -22.03 -7.13
C PRO A 59 -14.37 -21.21 -7.95
N LYS A 60 -13.64 -21.86 -8.86
CA LYS A 60 -12.76 -21.17 -9.80
C LYS A 60 -13.63 -20.30 -10.71
N MET A 61 -13.62 -18.99 -10.50
CA MET A 61 -14.29 -18.06 -11.39
C MET A 61 -13.52 -17.97 -12.72
N PRO A 62 -14.21 -17.75 -13.85
CA PRO A 62 -13.54 -17.50 -15.12
C PRO A 62 -12.67 -16.25 -15.00
N GLY A 63 -11.34 -16.42 -15.06
CA GLY A 63 -10.37 -15.34 -14.85
C GLY A 63 -9.65 -15.38 -13.50
N ASP A 64 -9.91 -16.38 -12.64
CA ASP A 64 -9.17 -16.54 -11.39
C ASP A 64 -7.68 -16.73 -11.64
N VAL A 65 -6.91 -15.73 -11.21
CA VAL A 65 -5.47 -15.85 -11.05
C VAL A 65 -5.26 -16.79 -9.87
N ASN A 66 -4.52 -17.89 -10.08
CA ASN A 66 -4.21 -18.84 -9.01
C ASN A 66 -3.68 -18.10 -7.77
N VAL A 67 -4.12 -18.51 -6.56
CA VAL A 67 -3.60 -17.96 -5.30
C VAL A 67 -2.07 -17.98 -5.34
N PRO A 68 -1.39 -16.84 -5.10
CA PRO A 68 0.04 -16.76 -5.33
C PRO A 68 0.81 -17.54 -4.26
N TYR A 69 1.86 -18.24 -4.71
CA TYR A 69 2.86 -18.82 -3.81
C TYR A 69 3.69 -17.73 -3.16
N CYS A 70 4.06 -16.70 -3.94
CA CYS A 70 4.80 -15.54 -3.47
C CYS A 70 3.86 -14.37 -3.18
N TYR A 71 3.71 -13.98 -1.92
CA TYR A 71 2.77 -12.93 -1.52
C TYR A 71 3.39 -11.89 -0.59
N TYR A 72 2.80 -10.70 -0.59
CA TYR A 72 3.24 -9.64 0.32
C TYR A 72 2.94 -10.03 1.79
N PRO A 73 3.92 -9.86 2.68
CA PRO A 73 3.72 -9.99 4.11
C PRO A 73 2.94 -8.81 4.68
N LYS A 74 2.35 -8.96 5.87
CA LYS A 74 1.56 -7.89 6.52
C LYS A 74 2.40 -6.65 6.83
N ASP A 75 3.66 -6.86 7.18
CA ASP A 75 4.63 -5.84 7.56
C ASP A 75 5.47 -5.33 6.38
N PHE A 76 5.05 -5.60 5.13
CA PHE A 76 5.76 -5.10 3.95
C PHE A 76 5.83 -3.56 3.96
N SER A 77 6.91 -3.01 3.43
CA SER A 77 7.11 -1.55 3.44
C SER A 77 6.12 -0.84 2.53
N ASN A 78 5.21 -0.11 3.16
CA ASN A 78 4.14 0.66 2.52
C ASN A 78 4.32 2.16 2.79
N TYR A 79 3.59 2.99 2.04
CA TYR A 79 3.51 4.41 2.36
C TYR A 79 2.74 4.62 3.67
N ALA A 80 3.05 5.70 4.37
CA ALA A 80 2.30 6.20 5.52
C ALA A 80 2.01 7.70 5.35
N ILE A 81 0.96 8.19 5.97
CA ILE A 81 0.63 9.62 5.97
C ILE A 81 1.68 10.38 6.78
N LYS A 82 2.33 11.35 6.15
CA LYS A 82 3.22 12.33 6.80
C LYS A 82 2.45 13.58 7.23
N THR A 83 1.68 14.16 6.32
CA THR A 83 0.82 15.33 6.59
C THR A 83 -0.49 15.22 5.82
N SER A 84 -1.50 15.95 6.28
CA SER A 84 -2.83 15.95 5.70
C SER A 84 -3.48 17.29 5.97
N GLU A 85 -3.61 18.12 4.94
CA GLU A 85 -4.10 19.49 5.05
C GLU A 85 -5.33 19.71 4.17
N PRO A 86 -6.31 20.50 4.61
CA PRO A 86 -7.43 20.90 3.77
C PRO A 86 -6.98 21.82 2.63
N THR A 87 -7.69 21.77 1.51
CA THR A 87 -7.53 22.68 0.37
C THR A 87 -8.88 23.26 -0.05
N ALA A 88 -8.88 24.27 -0.92
CA ALA A 88 -10.12 24.84 -1.46
C ALA A 88 -10.98 23.78 -2.19
N PHE A 89 -10.33 22.82 -2.85
CA PHE A 89 -10.97 21.77 -3.65
C PHE A 89 -11.10 20.41 -2.93
N GLY A 90 -10.59 20.27 -1.70
CA GLY A 90 -10.72 19.04 -0.91
C GLY A 90 -9.60 18.91 0.12
N GLN A 91 -8.68 17.99 -0.09
CA GLN A 91 -7.61 17.66 0.86
C GLN A 91 -6.32 17.27 0.13
N ARG A 92 -5.18 17.69 0.67
CA ARG A 92 -3.84 17.34 0.20
C ARG A 92 -3.11 16.55 1.26
N ILE A 93 -2.59 15.38 0.89
CA ILE A 93 -1.92 14.46 1.78
C ILE A 93 -0.50 14.23 1.25
N ILE A 94 0.50 14.32 2.13
CA ILE A 94 1.86 13.87 1.80
C ILE A 94 2.01 12.47 2.38
N ILE A 95 2.35 11.51 1.52
CA ILE A 95 2.61 10.13 1.93
C ILE A 95 4.07 9.80 1.72
N VAL A 96 4.67 9.08 2.67
CA VAL A 96 6.09 8.71 2.63
C VAL A 96 6.28 7.23 2.87
N LYS A 97 7.25 6.63 2.18
CA LYS A 97 7.73 5.26 2.42
C LYS A 97 9.11 5.35 3.09
N THR A 98 9.30 4.67 4.21
CA THR A 98 10.54 4.75 5.01
C THR A 98 11.70 3.93 4.43
N GLN A 99 11.39 2.86 3.71
CA GLN A 99 12.38 1.96 3.12
C GLN A 99 11.99 1.64 1.67
N ALA A 100 12.96 1.73 0.75
CA ALA A 100 12.75 1.27 -0.61
C ALA A 100 12.61 -0.26 -0.66
N THR A 101 11.74 -0.75 -1.53
CA THR A 101 11.51 -2.20 -1.73
C THR A 101 12.37 -2.73 -2.87
N TYR A 102 11.99 -3.87 -3.45
CA TYR A 102 12.62 -4.43 -4.64
C TYR A 102 12.26 -3.66 -5.93
N MET A 103 11.28 -2.76 -5.87
CA MET A 103 10.83 -2.01 -7.05
C MET A 103 11.90 -1.00 -7.50
N PRO A 104 12.24 -0.95 -8.79
CA PRO A 104 13.20 0.03 -9.29
C PRO A 104 12.61 1.44 -9.29
N ASN A 105 13.44 2.44 -8.99
CA ASN A 105 13.08 3.87 -9.04
C ASN A 105 11.86 4.25 -8.18
N GLU A 106 11.74 3.67 -6.98
CA GLU A 106 10.67 4.07 -6.04
C GLU A 106 10.76 5.54 -5.64
N ILE A 107 9.61 6.22 -5.66
CA ILE A 107 9.48 7.62 -5.26
C ILE A 107 9.02 7.65 -3.81
N LEU A 108 9.95 7.84 -2.87
CA LEU A 108 9.66 7.64 -1.45
C LEU A 108 8.75 8.70 -0.82
N SER A 109 8.48 9.81 -1.51
CA SER A 109 7.56 10.85 -1.06
C SER A 109 6.63 11.24 -2.20
N LEU A 110 5.33 11.04 -2.02
CA LEU A 110 4.30 11.37 -2.99
C LEU A 110 3.30 12.35 -2.41
N THR A 111 2.63 13.10 -3.28
CA THR A 111 1.47 13.92 -2.91
C THR A 111 0.21 13.26 -3.42
N VAL A 112 -0.80 13.22 -2.56
CA VAL A 112 -2.15 12.79 -2.88
C VAL A 112 -3.09 13.99 -2.77
N ASP A 113 -3.71 14.37 -3.88
CA ASP A 113 -4.80 15.34 -3.87
C ASP A 113 -6.14 14.59 -3.98
N LEU A 114 -6.97 14.77 -2.96
CA LEU A 114 -8.37 14.37 -2.97
C LEU A 114 -9.21 15.60 -3.37
N ILE A 115 -9.81 15.53 -4.55
CA ILE A 115 -10.53 16.63 -5.18
C ILE A 115 -12.02 16.26 -5.16
N PHE A 116 -12.81 17.01 -4.41
CA PHE A 116 -14.24 16.72 -4.22
C PHE A 116 -15.02 17.46 -5.31
N GLU A 117 -14.98 16.93 -6.53
CA GLU A 117 -15.45 17.64 -7.72
C GLU A 117 -16.96 17.91 -7.71
N THR A 118 -17.76 16.92 -7.35
CA THR A 118 -19.23 17.03 -7.30
C THR A 118 -19.78 16.19 -6.16
N THR A 119 -21.09 16.25 -5.94
CA THR A 119 -21.77 15.40 -4.96
C THR A 119 -21.50 13.91 -5.15
N GLN A 120 -21.32 13.44 -6.39
CA GLN A 120 -21.16 12.02 -6.71
C GLN A 120 -19.79 11.69 -7.32
N ARG A 121 -18.86 12.67 -7.40
CA ARG A 121 -17.57 12.48 -8.06
C ARG A 121 -16.45 13.02 -7.19
N ILE A 122 -15.60 12.11 -6.74
CA ILE A 122 -14.28 12.39 -6.19
C ILE A 122 -13.23 12.07 -7.25
N ARG A 123 -12.19 12.89 -7.31
CA ARG A 123 -10.99 12.60 -8.08
C ARG A 123 -9.81 12.48 -7.14
N ILE A 124 -9.06 11.39 -7.28
CA ILE A 124 -7.86 11.11 -6.50
C ILE A 124 -6.67 11.24 -7.46
N ARG A 125 -5.69 12.07 -7.11
CA ARG A 125 -4.42 12.17 -7.83
C ARG A 125 -3.30 11.77 -6.89
N ILE A 126 -2.48 10.80 -7.28
CA ILE A 126 -1.24 10.45 -6.59
C ILE A 126 -0.11 10.77 -7.55
N TYR A 127 0.81 11.65 -7.15
CA TYR A 127 1.84 12.15 -8.06
C TYR A 127 3.15 12.47 -7.34
N ASP A 128 4.23 12.48 -8.12
CA ASP A 128 5.54 12.96 -7.70
C ASP A 128 5.51 14.50 -7.65
N PRO A 129 5.71 15.13 -6.47
CA PRO A 129 5.68 16.58 -6.36
C PRO A 129 6.92 17.25 -6.95
N THR A 130 8.02 16.51 -7.16
CA THR A 130 9.31 17.05 -7.61
C THR A 130 9.49 16.89 -9.11
N ASN A 131 9.15 15.73 -9.67
CA ASN A 131 9.31 15.48 -11.10
C ASN A 131 7.96 15.30 -11.78
N LYS A 132 7.66 16.18 -12.75
CA LYS A 132 6.46 16.05 -13.56
C LYS A 132 6.52 14.76 -14.38
N ARG A 133 5.61 13.84 -14.10
CA ARG A 133 5.43 12.60 -14.86
C ARG A 133 4.45 12.81 -16.01
N TYR A 134 4.42 11.84 -16.93
CA TYR A 134 3.45 11.85 -18.01
C TYR A 134 2.02 11.87 -17.45
N GLU A 135 1.20 12.80 -17.96
CA GLU A 135 -0.25 12.85 -17.73
C GLU A 135 -0.94 12.73 -19.10
N VAL A 136 -1.97 11.90 -19.19
CA VAL A 136 -2.75 11.73 -20.42
C VAL A 136 -3.39 13.08 -20.78
N PRO A 137 -3.22 13.60 -22.01
CA PRO A 137 -3.72 14.92 -22.41
C PRO A 137 -5.21 14.84 -22.74
N ILE A 138 -6.04 14.66 -21.72
CA ILE A 138 -7.50 14.68 -21.82
C ILE A 138 -8.08 15.89 -21.08
N PRO A 139 -9.18 16.47 -21.57
CA PRO A 139 -9.87 17.51 -20.83
C PRO A 139 -10.40 16.94 -19.51
N VAL A 140 -10.12 17.64 -18.42
CA VAL A 140 -10.61 17.30 -17.09
C VAL A 140 -11.31 18.52 -16.50
N PRO A 141 -12.36 18.34 -15.67
CA PRO A 141 -13.03 19.45 -15.00
C PRO A 141 -12.05 20.26 -14.16
N THR A 142 -12.10 21.58 -14.30
CA THR A 142 -11.41 22.50 -13.37
C THR A 142 -12.26 22.64 -12.12
N VAL A 143 -11.67 22.36 -10.97
CA VAL A 143 -12.36 22.43 -9.67
C VAL A 143 -11.63 23.45 -8.80
N GLU A 144 -12.24 24.62 -8.62
CA GLU A 144 -11.70 25.69 -7.78
C GLU A 144 -12.16 25.55 -6.32
N THR A 145 -13.40 25.10 -6.12
CA THR A 145 -14.01 24.91 -4.80
C THR A 145 -14.61 23.51 -4.70
N LYS A 146 -14.44 22.87 -3.54
CA LYS A 146 -15.00 21.55 -3.24
C LYS A 146 -16.52 21.57 -3.26
N ALA A 147 -17.13 20.43 -3.59
CA ALA A 147 -18.57 20.23 -3.43
C ALA A 147 -19.01 20.47 -1.97
N ASN A 148 -20.08 21.27 -1.79
CA ASN A 148 -20.65 21.56 -0.48
C ASN A 148 -21.24 20.31 0.20
N VAL A 149 -21.82 19.41 -0.60
CA VAL A 149 -22.43 18.16 -0.16
C VAL A 149 -21.94 17.04 -1.07
N THR A 150 -21.59 15.91 -0.46
CA THR A 150 -21.18 14.67 -1.13
C THR A 150 -22.09 13.51 -0.74
N ASP A 151 -22.24 12.51 -1.63
CA ASP A 151 -22.91 11.24 -1.36
C ASP A 151 -21.94 10.17 -0.82
N TYR A 152 -20.66 10.55 -0.65
CA TYR A 152 -19.58 9.70 -0.18
C TYR A 152 -18.83 10.32 1.00
N ILE A 153 -18.29 9.46 1.86
CA ILE A 153 -17.33 9.80 2.92
C ILE A 153 -15.97 9.29 2.49
N VAL A 154 -14.93 10.07 2.79
CA VAL A 154 -13.54 9.63 2.62
C VAL A 154 -12.95 9.41 4.01
N SER A 155 -12.49 8.19 4.26
CA SER A 155 -11.70 7.84 5.44
C SER A 155 -10.29 7.46 5.02
N LEU A 156 -9.32 7.72 5.90
CA LEU A 156 -7.91 7.47 5.63
C LEU A 156 -7.34 6.53 6.68
N ASN A 157 -6.62 5.50 6.25
CA ASN A 157 -5.72 4.77 7.14
C ASN A 157 -4.35 5.44 7.13
N GLN A 158 -3.74 5.63 8.31
CA GLN A 158 -2.47 6.34 8.42
C GLN A 158 -1.27 5.49 8.00
N SER A 159 -1.19 4.25 8.49
CA SER A 159 -0.09 3.32 8.21
C SER A 159 -0.61 1.87 8.30
N PRO A 160 -0.58 1.09 7.20
CA PRO A 160 -0.25 1.52 5.85
C PRO A 160 -1.28 2.53 5.31
N PHE A 161 -0.84 3.50 4.50
CA PHE A 161 -1.71 4.47 3.86
C PHE A 161 -2.78 3.77 3.03
N ALA A 162 -4.05 4.11 3.28
CA ALA A 162 -5.18 3.68 2.47
C ALA A 162 -6.22 4.79 2.37
N ILE A 163 -6.91 4.86 1.23
CA ILE A 163 -8.08 5.70 1.01
C ILE A 163 -9.29 4.78 1.00
N ILE A 164 -10.27 5.05 1.85
CA ILE A 164 -11.48 4.25 2.01
C ILE A 164 -12.66 5.15 1.62
N ILE A 165 -13.36 4.80 0.54
CA ILE A 165 -14.54 5.52 0.08
C ILE A 165 -15.79 4.79 0.56
N ILE A 166 -16.67 5.52 1.25
CA ILE A 166 -17.87 4.94 1.86
C ILE A 166 -19.10 5.64 1.28
N ARG A 167 -20.04 4.89 0.74
CA ARG A 167 -21.34 5.43 0.30
C ARG A 167 -22.13 5.89 1.52
N LYS A 168 -22.55 7.16 1.57
CA LYS A 168 -23.28 7.72 2.73
C LYS A 168 -24.61 7.04 2.99
N SER A 169 -25.37 6.77 1.94
CA SER A 169 -26.74 6.25 2.06
C SER A 169 -26.82 4.83 2.62
N THR A 170 -25.80 4.00 2.36
CA THR A 170 -25.81 2.58 2.75
C THR A 170 -24.70 2.20 3.73
N GLY A 171 -23.68 3.04 3.91
CA GLY A 171 -22.47 2.69 4.67
C GLY A 171 -21.55 1.69 3.95
N THR A 172 -21.79 1.38 2.68
CA THR A 172 -20.99 0.42 1.92
C THR A 172 -19.60 0.98 1.62
N ILE A 173 -18.55 0.20 1.88
CA ILE A 173 -17.17 0.47 1.44
C ILE A 173 -17.08 0.11 -0.06
N LEU A 174 -16.63 1.07 -0.88
CA LEU A 174 -16.51 0.95 -2.33
C LEU A 174 -15.08 0.61 -2.77
#